data_AF-Q0ABA4-F1
#
_entry.id   AF-Q0ABA4-F1
#
_cell.length_a   1.000
_cell.length_b   1.000
_cell.length_c   1.000
_cell.angle_alpha   90.00
_cell.angle_beta   90.00
_cell.angle_gamma   90.00
#
_symmetry.space_group_name_H-M   'P 1'
#
loop_
_entity.id
_entity.type
_entity.pdbx_description
1 polymer ?
#
loop_
_entity_poly.entity_id
_entity_poly.type
_entity_poly.pdbx_seq_one_letter_code
_entity_poly.pdbx_strand_id
1 'polypeptide(L)'
;MSSHEAAIREALDDKGVVVFCSELTETGMLKAAAEARGQPYREVRMGMGDAAMRERFHALQAMTGHKTLPQVFVDGRFVGGLQDYLDPPQAGAAGLGPEARTWVQRLSYAGLLPFAFGVLVLLFAAVDSATGRFFSLWLMAYGAVILSFLGATHWGMSLARGTGDVRGLVAAVIPPLVGWLALLLLPWAGLPLLLLGFLGWWLYERRAAGVLQLPDWYQQLRFRLSGVVILLLALATLRVWVA
;
A
#
# COMPACT_ATOMS: atom_id res chain seq x y z
N MET A 1 39.76 0.07 -5.16
CA MET A 1 38.91 -1.13 -5.04
C MET A 1 39.77 -2.26 -4.52
N SER A 2 39.48 -2.78 -3.33
CA SER A 2 40.26 -3.88 -2.76
C SER A 2 39.90 -5.20 -3.46
N SER A 3 40.80 -6.20 -3.44
CA SER A 3 40.51 -7.56 -3.97
C SER A 3 39.27 -8.20 -3.34
N HIS A 4 38.89 -7.75 -2.15
CA HIS A 4 37.78 -8.27 -1.37
C HIS A 4 36.44 -7.66 -1.81
N GLU A 5 36.43 -6.38 -2.18
CA GLU A 5 35.26 -5.71 -2.78
C GLU A 5 34.91 -6.29 -4.15
N ALA A 6 35.92 -6.67 -4.95
CA ALA A 6 35.70 -7.31 -6.24
C ALA A 6 35.03 -8.69 -6.09
N ALA A 7 35.49 -9.50 -5.13
CA ALA A 7 34.89 -10.80 -4.83
C ALA A 7 33.45 -10.69 -4.30
N ILE A 8 33.13 -9.64 -3.52
CA ILE A 8 31.75 -9.36 -3.08
C ILE A 8 30.88 -9.01 -4.29
N ARG A 9 31.35 -8.13 -5.20
CA ARG A 9 30.58 -7.77 -6.40
C ARG A 9 30.34 -8.95 -7.32
N GLU A 10 31.34 -9.80 -7.53
CA GLU A 10 31.18 -11.03 -8.32
C GLU A 10 30.13 -11.98 -7.72
N ALA A 11 30.06 -12.06 -6.38
CA ALA A 11 29.01 -12.82 -5.72
C ALA A 11 27.61 -12.19 -5.86
N LEU A 12 27.53 -10.87 -6.04
CA LEU A 12 26.29 -10.09 -6.18
C LEU A 12 25.81 -9.92 -7.62
N ASP A 13 26.64 -10.21 -8.62
CA ASP A 13 26.28 -10.12 -10.05
C ASP A 13 25.24 -11.18 -10.47
N ASP A 14 25.02 -12.18 -9.62
CA ASP A 14 24.00 -13.20 -9.83
C ASP A 14 22.61 -12.64 -9.51
N LYS A 15 21.67 -12.73 -10.47
CA LYS A 15 20.29 -12.27 -10.27
C LYS A 15 19.58 -13.22 -9.30
N GLY A 16 19.19 -12.73 -8.14
CA GLY A 16 18.58 -13.54 -7.09
C GLY A 16 18.91 -13.06 -5.68
N VAL A 17 18.68 -13.96 -4.72
CA VAL A 17 18.87 -13.76 -3.29
C VAL A 17 20.25 -14.29 -2.91
N VAL A 18 21.16 -13.40 -2.52
CA VAL A 18 22.51 -13.74 -2.06
C VAL A 18 22.60 -13.47 -0.57
N VAL A 19 22.92 -14.50 0.21
CA VAL A 19 23.03 -14.40 1.66
C VAL A 19 24.48 -14.62 2.08
N PHE A 20 25.09 -13.59 2.67
CA PHE A 20 26.35 -13.73 3.38
C PHE A 20 26.06 -14.16 4.82
N CYS A 21 26.60 -15.29 5.25
CA CYS A 21 26.31 -15.87 6.56
C CYS A 21 27.57 -16.45 7.23
N SER A 22 27.52 -16.62 8.55
CA SER A 22 28.57 -17.36 9.28
C SER A 22 28.33 -18.86 9.19
N GLU A 23 29.34 -19.67 9.49
CA GLU A 23 29.20 -21.15 9.50
C GLU A 23 28.11 -21.66 10.45
N LEU A 24 27.81 -20.89 11.51
CA LEU A 24 26.85 -21.24 12.54
C LEU A 24 25.43 -20.71 12.25
N THR A 25 25.27 -19.89 11.21
CA THR A 25 23.98 -19.27 10.90
C THR A 25 23.09 -20.24 10.14
N GLU A 26 21.94 -20.59 10.72
CA GLU A 26 20.91 -21.35 10.02
C GLU A 26 20.15 -20.47 9.03
N THR A 27 20.16 -20.87 7.76
CA THR A 27 19.59 -20.13 6.63
C THR A 27 18.41 -20.84 5.98
N GLY A 28 17.96 -21.98 6.53
CA GLY A 28 16.89 -22.80 5.95
C GLY A 28 15.59 -22.03 5.74
N MET A 29 15.25 -21.10 6.64
CA MET A 29 14.09 -20.23 6.49
C MET A 29 14.24 -19.23 5.32
N LEU A 30 15.44 -18.68 5.08
CA LEU A 30 15.69 -17.78 3.95
C LEU A 30 15.55 -18.51 2.63
N LYS A 31 16.12 -19.71 2.56
CA LYS A 31 16.05 -20.58 1.38
C LYS A 31 14.60 -20.93 1.05
N ALA A 32 13.83 -21.41 2.03
CA ALA A 32 12.42 -21.73 1.85
C ALA A 32 11.59 -20.52 1.41
N ALA A 33 11.87 -19.33 1.97
CA ALA A 33 11.20 -18.10 1.58
C ALA A 33 11.57 -17.63 0.16
N ALA A 34 12.83 -17.79 -0.27
CA ALA A 34 13.26 -17.50 -1.64
C ALA A 34 12.61 -18.46 -2.65
N GLU A 35 12.59 -19.77 -2.35
CA GLU A 35 11.95 -20.79 -3.19
C GLU A 35 10.45 -20.55 -3.33
N ALA A 36 9.76 -20.22 -2.23
CA ALA A 36 8.34 -19.87 -2.27
C ALA A 36 8.05 -18.63 -3.13
N ARG A 37 9.03 -17.72 -3.28
CA ARG A 37 8.96 -16.51 -4.12
C ARG A 37 9.51 -16.73 -5.54
N GLY A 38 9.94 -17.95 -5.88
CA GLY A 38 10.53 -18.26 -7.19
C GLY A 38 11.86 -17.54 -7.46
N GLN A 39 12.58 -17.13 -6.42
CA GLN A 39 13.84 -16.40 -6.53
C GLN A 39 15.03 -17.36 -6.45
N PRO A 40 16.02 -17.26 -7.36
CA PRO A 40 17.28 -17.99 -7.24
C PRO A 40 17.95 -17.67 -5.90
N TYR A 41 18.49 -18.67 -5.22
CA TYR A 41 19.02 -18.53 -3.87
C TYR A 41 20.46 -19.04 -3.78
N ARG A 42 21.36 -18.20 -3.24
CA ARG A 42 22.78 -18.50 -3.10
C ARG A 42 23.29 -18.09 -1.71
N GLU A 43 24.07 -18.96 -1.11
CA GLU A 43 24.75 -18.69 0.16
C GLU A 43 26.23 -18.49 -0.05
N VAL A 44 26.78 -17.50 0.65
CA VAL A 44 28.21 -17.25 0.72
C VAL A 44 28.63 -17.34 2.19
N ARG A 45 29.23 -18.47 2.55
CA ARG A 45 29.68 -18.74 3.92
C ARG A 45 31.00 -18.04 4.20
N MET A 46 31.04 -17.32 5.32
CA MET A 46 32.22 -16.61 5.81
C MET A 46 32.71 -17.27 7.10
N GLY A 47 33.61 -18.24 6.97
CA GLY A 47 34.27 -18.86 8.11
C GLY A 47 35.22 -17.89 8.82
N MET A 48 35.04 -17.69 10.13
CA MET A 48 35.89 -16.76 10.90
C MET A 48 37.34 -17.24 11.09
N GLY A 49 37.64 -18.51 10.79
CA GLY A 49 38.99 -19.06 10.82
C GLY A 49 39.93 -18.46 9.78
N ASP A 50 39.40 -17.97 8.66
CA ASP A 50 40.18 -17.44 7.53
C ASP A 50 40.33 -15.91 7.62
N ALA A 51 41.57 -15.42 7.55
CA ALA A 51 41.88 -13.99 7.57
C ALA A 51 41.26 -13.25 6.36
N ALA A 52 41.23 -13.87 5.19
CA ALA A 52 40.63 -13.29 4.00
C ALA A 52 39.10 -13.13 4.17
N MET A 53 38.43 -14.07 4.84
CA MET A 53 36.99 -13.97 5.09
C MET A 53 36.66 -12.90 6.13
N ARG A 54 37.53 -12.68 7.12
CA ARG A 54 37.40 -11.54 8.06
C ARG A 54 37.53 -10.20 7.33
N GLU A 55 38.48 -10.07 6.41
CA GLU A 55 38.60 -8.88 5.57
C GLU A 55 37.38 -8.67 4.66
N ARG A 56 36.82 -9.74 4.07
CA ARG A 56 35.57 -9.66 3.29
C ARG A 56 34.40 -9.21 4.16
N PHE A 57 34.29 -9.71 5.39
CA PHE A 57 33.26 -9.27 6.32
C PHE A 57 33.40 -7.78 6.66
N HIS A 58 34.62 -7.30 6.92
CA HIS A 58 34.85 -5.86 7.15
C HIS A 58 34.55 -4.99 5.93
N ALA A 59 34.90 -5.46 4.73
CA ALA A 59 34.51 -4.79 3.49
C ALA A 59 32.98 -4.75 3.32
N LEU A 60 32.29 -5.85 3.62
CA LEU A 60 30.83 -5.92 3.59
C LEU A 60 30.20 -4.95 4.60
N GLN A 61 30.71 -4.90 5.84
CA GLN A 61 30.28 -3.94 6.86
C GLN A 61 30.48 -2.49 6.40
N ALA A 62 31.59 -2.19 5.73
CA ALA A 62 31.86 -0.85 5.19
C ALA A 62 30.91 -0.49 4.03
N MET A 63 30.52 -1.47 3.21
CA MET A 63 29.59 -1.29 2.10
C MET A 63 28.14 -1.12 2.54
N THR A 64 27.68 -1.90 3.52
CA THR A 64 26.26 -1.93 3.93
C THR A 64 25.96 -1.09 5.16
N GLY A 65 26.98 -0.75 5.95
CA GLY A 65 26.81 -0.18 7.30
C GLY A 65 26.25 -1.17 8.32
N HIS A 66 25.94 -2.41 7.92
CA HIS A 66 25.34 -3.43 8.77
C HIS A 66 26.42 -4.19 9.53
N LYS A 67 26.29 -4.27 10.86
CA LYS A 67 27.37 -4.76 11.73
C LYS A 67 27.42 -6.27 11.90
N THR A 68 26.34 -6.98 11.61
CA THR A 68 26.21 -8.41 11.86
C THR A 68 25.91 -9.20 10.59
N LEU A 69 26.18 -10.50 10.63
CA LEU A 69 25.66 -11.51 9.70
C LEU A 69 24.38 -12.13 10.30
N PRO A 70 23.48 -12.71 9.48
CA PRO A 70 23.55 -12.74 8.01
C PRO A 70 23.22 -11.39 7.38
N GLN A 71 23.77 -11.13 6.20
CA GLN A 71 23.44 -9.98 5.36
C GLN A 71 22.86 -10.48 4.05
N VAL A 72 21.63 -10.07 3.76
CA VAL A 72 20.84 -10.53 2.62
C VAL A 72 20.83 -9.46 1.53
N PHE A 73 21.08 -9.90 0.31
CA PHE A 73 21.01 -9.09 -0.89
C PHE A 73 20.00 -9.70 -1.85
N VAL A 74 19.26 -8.84 -2.56
CA VAL A 74 18.30 -9.24 -3.59
C VAL A 74 18.61 -8.41 -4.84
N ASP A 75 18.91 -9.09 -5.96
CA ASP A 75 19.31 -8.46 -7.23
C ASP A 75 20.45 -7.45 -7.05
N GLY A 76 21.47 -7.84 -6.29
CA GLY A 76 22.65 -7.03 -5.99
C GLY A 76 22.42 -5.88 -5.00
N ARG A 77 21.20 -5.67 -4.50
CA ARG A 77 20.88 -4.63 -3.50
C ARG A 77 20.81 -5.21 -2.10
N PHE A 78 21.43 -4.52 -1.15
CA PHE A 78 21.36 -4.90 0.26
C PHE A 78 19.93 -4.69 0.80
N VAL A 79 19.35 -5.71 1.41
CA VAL A 79 17.97 -5.70 1.96
C VAL A 79 17.98 -5.64 3.49
N GLY A 80 18.98 -6.22 4.15
CA GLY A 80 19.08 -6.24 5.61
C GLY A 80 19.58 -7.58 6.14
N GLY A 81 19.15 -7.92 7.36
CA GLY A 81 19.44 -9.18 8.01
C GLY A 81 18.46 -10.31 7.67
N LEU A 82 18.50 -11.38 8.47
CA LEU A 82 17.59 -12.52 8.37
C LEU A 82 16.11 -12.08 8.40
N GLN A 83 15.75 -11.29 9.42
CA GLN A 83 14.37 -10.86 9.63
C GLN A 83 13.90 -9.89 8.55
N ASP A 84 14.76 -8.97 8.09
CA ASP A 84 14.42 -7.99 7.05
C ASP A 84 14.13 -8.62 5.68
N TYR A 85 14.52 -9.87 5.44
CA TYR A 85 14.16 -10.60 4.22
C TYR A 85 12.96 -11.53 4.42
N LEU A 86 12.85 -12.13 5.60
CA LEU A 86 11.71 -12.98 5.95
C LEU A 86 10.43 -12.14 6.09
N ASP A 87 10.55 -10.98 6.71
CA ASP A 87 9.55 -9.94 6.86
C ASP A 87 10.09 -8.64 6.24
N PRO A 88 10.04 -8.51 4.89
CA PRO A 88 10.52 -7.31 4.20
C PRO A 88 9.95 -6.06 4.85
N PRO A 89 10.77 -5.04 5.17
CA PRO A 89 10.23 -3.74 5.58
C PRO A 89 9.25 -3.34 4.50
N GLN A 90 7.97 -3.30 4.88
CA GLN A 90 6.87 -3.30 3.93
C GLN A 90 7.11 -2.20 2.91
N ALA A 91 7.31 -2.57 1.64
CA ALA A 91 7.39 -1.64 0.53
C ALA A 91 6.01 -0.96 0.39
N GLY A 92 5.79 0.08 1.19
CA GLY A 92 4.48 0.64 1.49
C GLY A 92 4.59 1.74 2.54
N ALA A 93 3.46 2.37 2.88
CA ALA A 93 3.36 3.59 3.69
C ALA A 93 4.12 3.58 5.05
N ALA A 94 4.58 2.42 5.53
CA ALA A 94 5.41 2.26 6.73
C ALA A 94 6.77 2.96 6.62
N GLY A 95 7.38 2.96 5.43
CA GLY A 95 8.70 3.54 5.17
C GLY A 95 8.68 5.02 4.75
N LEU A 96 7.52 5.68 4.78
CA LEU A 96 7.43 7.09 4.40
C LEU A 96 8.10 7.98 5.45
N GLY A 97 9.03 8.84 5.00
CA GLY A 97 9.59 9.89 5.83
C GLY A 97 8.52 10.83 6.41
N PRO A 98 8.81 11.54 7.51
CA PRO A 98 7.83 12.34 8.23
C PRO A 98 7.15 13.41 7.35
N GLU A 99 7.92 14.06 6.47
CA GLU A 99 7.40 15.05 5.53
C GLU A 99 6.39 14.45 4.55
N ALA A 100 6.74 13.33 3.91
CA ALA A 100 5.86 12.64 2.98
C ALA A 100 4.55 12.19 3.67
N ARG A 101 4.65 11.68 4.91
CA ARG A 101 3.49 11.32 5.71
C ARG A 101 2.58 12.52 6.00
N THR A 102 3.15 13.68 6.32
CA THR A 102 2.38 14.92 6.51
C THR A 102 1.65 15.32 5.23
N TRP A 103 2.30 15.25 4.08
CA TRP A 103 1.65 15.56 2.80
C TRP A 103 0.52 14.59 2.47
N VAL A 104 0.73 13.28 2.68
CA VAL A 104 -0.33 12.27 2.50
C VAL A 104 -1.54 12.60 3.37
N GLN A 105 -1.35 12.96 4.64
CA GLN A 105 -2.44 13.34 5.53
C GLN A 105 -3.17 14.59 5.02
N ARG A 106 -2.43 15.67 4.72
CA ARG A 106 -3.02 16.93 4.24
C ARG A 106 -3.83 16.74 2.96
N LEU A 107 -3.28 16.05 1.97
CA LEU A 107 -3.95 15.81 0.70
C LEU A 107 -5.18 14.92 0.88
N SER A 108 -5.11 13.92 1.76
CA SER A 108 -6.24 13.04 2.03
C SER A 108 -7.40 13.77 2.73
N TYR A 109 -7.10 14.69 3.66
CA TYR A 109 -8.12 15.55 4.27
C TYR A 109 -8.65 16.63 3.32
N ALA A 110 -7.81 17.20 2.46
CA ALA A 110 -8.23 18.15 1.43
C ALA A 110 -9.24 17.52 0.45
N GLY A 111 -9.13 16.20 0.21
CA GLY A 111 -10.10 15.44 -0.56
C GLY A 111 -11.52 15.41 0.03
N LEU A 112 -11.73 15.81 1.29
CA LEU A 112 -13.08 15.95 1.86
C LEU A 112 -13.77 17.26 1.43
N LEU A 113 -13.02 18.26 0.99
CA LEU A 113 -13.55 19.60 0.71
C LEU A 113 -14.67 19.58 -0.33
N PRO A 114 -14.55 18.88 -1.49
CA PRO A 114 -15.61 18.91 -2.49
C PRO A 114 -16.88 18.19 -2.05
N PHE A 115 -16.77 17.16 -1.18
CA PHE A 115 -17.93 16.53 -0.56
C PHE A 115 -18.61 17.48 0.43
N ALA A 116 -17.85 18.05 1.36
CA ALA A 116 -18.39 18.95 2.37
C ALA A 116 -19.06 20.17 1.74
N PHE A 117 -18.42 20.77 0.74
CA PHE A 117 -18.96 21.90 0.00
C PHE A 117 -20.24 21.53 -0.76
N GLY A 118 -20.23 20.41 -1.50
CA GLY A 118 -21.41 20.01 -2.27
C GLY A 118 -22.61 19.68 -1.39
N VAL A 119 -22.38 19.00 -0.26
CA VAL A 119 -23.43 18.72 0.74
C VAL A 119 -23.94 20.01 1.35
N LEU A 120 -23.05 20.92 1.76
CA LEU A 120 -23.44 22.20 2.35
C LEU A 120 -24.37 22.98 1.41
N VAL A 121 -24.04 23.08 0.13
CA VAL A 121 -24.91 23.75 -0.84
C VAL A 121 -26.25 23.02 -0.99
N LEU A 122 -26.25 21.69 -1.08
CA LEU A 122 -27.45 20.88 -1.24
C LEU A 122 -28.42 20.99 -0.05
N LEU A 123 -27.91 21.23 1.16
CA LEU A 123 -28.74 21.45 2.35
C LEU A 123 -29.59 22.73 2.24
N PHE A 124 -29.07 23.78 1.60
CA PHE A 124 -29.76 25.08 1.49
C PHE A 124 -30.46 25.30 0.14
N ALA A 125 -30.05 24.58 -0.91
CA ALA A 125 -30.71 24.64 -2.20
C ALA A 125 -32.00 23.80 -2.22
N ALA A 126 -33.00 24.25 -2.99
CA ALA A 126 -34.12 23.38 -3.35
C ALA A 126 -33.62 22.26 -4.29
N VAL A 127 -33.99 21.01 -4.06
CA VAL A 127 -33.45 19.87 -4.82
C VAL A 127 -33.84 19.95 -6.30
N ASP A 128 -35.06 20.41 -6.59
CA ASP A 128 -35.56 20.62 -7.97
C ASP A 128 -35.05 21.91 -8.62
N SER A 129 -34.24 22.71 -7.93
CA SER A 129 -33.58 23.85 -8.57
C SER A 129 -32.44 23.38 -9.47
N ALA A 130 -32.02 24.25 -10.41
CA ALA A 130 -30.82 23.99 -11.22
C ALA A 130 -29.59 23.74 -10.34
N THR A 131 -29.46 24.49 -9.23
CA THR A 131 -28.39 24.33 -8.25
C THR A 131 -28.44 22.98 -7.54
N GLY A 132 -29.62 22.56 -7.06
CA GLY A 132 -29.80 21.27 -6.38
C GLY A 132 -29.43 20.09 -7.29
N ARG A 133 -29.90 20.09 -8.54
CA ARG A 133 -29.53 19.09 -9.55
C ARG A 133 -28.04 19.08 -9.84
N PHE A 134 -27.44 20.25 -10.05
CA PHE A 134 -26.01 20.36 -10.34
C PHE A 134 -25.16 19.81 -9.18
N PHE A 135 -25.43 20.21 -7.94
CA PHE A 135 -24.65 19.75 -6.79
C PHE A 135 -24.90 18.28 -6.42
N SER A 136 -26.05 17.73 -6.80
CA SER A 136 -26.29 16.28 -6.73
C SER A 136 -25.38 15.52 -7.68
N LEU A 137 -25.29 15.95 -8.95
CA LEU A 137 -24.38 15.38 -9.94
C LEU A 137 -22.91 15.61 -9.58
N TRP A 138 -22.57 16.77 -9.02
CA TRP A 138 -21.24 17.07 -8.49
C TRP A 138 -20.79 16.03 -7.45
N LEU A 139 -21.64 15.77 -6.46
CA LEU A 139 -21.36 14.80 -5.41
C LEU A 139 -21.23 13.38 -5.98
N MET A 140 -22.08 13.03 -6.94
CA MET A 140 -21.98 11.72 -7.61
C MET A 140 -20.67 11.58 -8.38
N ALA A 141 -20.32 12.58 -9.22
CA ALA A 141 -19.10 12.60 -10.02
C ALA A 141 -17.85 12.52 -9.14
N TYR A 142 -17.77 13.37 -8.12
CA TYR A 142 -16.64 13.37 -7.21
C TYR A 142 -16.59 12.08 -6.36
N GLY A 143 -17.75 11.59 -5.92
CA GLY A 143 -17.90 10.31 -5.22
C GLY A 143 -17.34 9.14 -6.02
N ALA A 144 -17.70 9.05 -7.30
CA ALA A 144 -17.21 8.01 -8.21
C ALA A 144 -15.68 8.08 -8.41
N VAL A 145 -15.11 9.29 -8.54
CA VAL A 145 -13.65 9.48 -8.67
C VAL A 145 -12.92 9.00 -7.42
N ILE A 146 -13.38 9.41 -6.23
CA ILE A 146 -12.73 9.02 -4.97
C ILE A 146 -12.89 7.52 -4.71
N LEU A 147 -14.07 6.95 -4.97
CA LEU A 147 -14.30 5.52 -4.85
C LEU A 147 -13.40 4.71 -5.79
N SER A 148 -13.20 5.17 -7.03
CA SER A 148 -12.26 4.58 -7.98
C SER A 148 -10.82 4.61 -7.47
N PHE A 149 -10.39 5.73 -6.88
CA PHE A 149 -9.05 5.87 -6.32
C PHE A 149 -8.79 4.92 -5.14
N LEU A 150 -9.81 4.65 -4.32
CA LEU A 150 -9.74 3.66 -3.24
C LEU A 150 -9.45 2.24 -3.78
N GLY A 151 -10.16 1.84 -4.83
CA GLY A 151 -9.91 0.58 -5.54
C GLY A 151 -8.51 0.52 -6.13
N ALA A 152 -8.11 1.56 -6.89
CA ALA A 152 -6.79 1.63 -7.51
C ALA A 152 -5.64 1.53 -6.51
N THR A 153 -5.80 2.11 -5.31
CA THR A 153 -4.80 1.99 -4.23
C THR A 153 -4.60 0.52 -3.83
N HIS A 154 -5.67 -0.26 -3.71
CA HIS A 154 -5.60 -1.69 -3.37
C HIS A 154 -4.99 -2.53 -4.48
N TRP A 155 -5.30 -2.19 -5.73
CA TRP A 155 -4.69 -2.83 -6.88
C TRP A 155 -3.17 -2.61 -6.87
N GLY A 156 -2.71 -1.37 -6.67
CA GLY A 156 -1.28 -1.03 -6.59
C GLY A 156 -0.57 -1.72 -5.42
N MET A 157 -1.21 -1.84 -4.26
CA MET A 157 -0.66 -2.57 -3.10
C MET A 157 -0.53 -4.07 -3.37
N SER A 158 -1.52 -4.69 -4.03
CA SER A 158 -1.45 -6.10 -4.41
C SER A 158 -0.31 -6.37 -5.41
N LEU A 159 -0.15 -5.49 -6.40
CA LEU A 159 0.97 -5.57 -7.36
C LEU A 159 2.33 -5.41 -6.68
N ALA A 160 2.48 -4.44 -5.78
CA ALA A 160 3.74 -4.18 -5.09
C ALA A 160 4.22 -5.37 -4.23
N ARG A 161 3.30 -6.22 -3.78
CA ARG A 161 3.60 -7.40 -2.97
C ARG A 161 4.05 -8.61 -3.79
N GLY A 162 3.69 -8.68 -5.06
CA GLY A 162 4.05 -9.81 -5.93
C GLY A 162 3.49 -11.18 -5.49
N THR A 163 2.51 -11.22 -4.58
CA THR A 163 2.01 -12.48 -3.97
C THR A 163 1.00 -13.25 -4.83
N GLY A 164 0.64 -12.74 -6.02
CA GLY A 164 -0.37 -13.38 -6.87
C GLY A 164 -1.79 -13.37 -6.27
N ASP A 165 -2.12 -12.43 -5.39
CA ASP A 165 -3.46 -12.33 -4.78
C ASP A 165 -4.50 -11.81 -5.79
N VAL A 166 -5.03 -12.73 -6.60
CA VAL A 166 -6.08 -12.47 -7.58
C VAL A 166 -7.35 -11.93 -6.91
N ARG A 167 -7.66 -12.35 -5.68
CA ARG A 167 -8.87 -11.89 -4.98
C ARG A 167 -8.78 -10.40 -4.64
N GLY A 168 -7.63 -9.94 -4.16
CA GLY A 168 -7.37 -8.53 -3.93
C GLY A 168 -7.43 -7.69 -5.21
N LEU A 169 -6.90 -8.23 -6.33
CA LEU A 169 -6.96 -7.57 -7.63
C LEU A 169 -8.39 -7.44 -8.16
N VAL A 170 -9.20 -8.50 -8.06
CA VAL A 170 -10.61 -8.48 -8.47
C VAL A 170 -11.42 -7.53 -7.59
N ALA A 171 -11.21 -7.57 -6.27
CA ALA A 171 -11.90 -6.69 -5.34
C ALA A 171 -11.64 -5.20 -5.66
N ALA A 172 -10.42 -4.85 -6.05
CA ALA A 172 -10.04 -3.48 -6.42
C ALA A 172 -10.77 -2.91 -7.65
N VAL A 173 -11.36 -3.76 -8.50
CA VAL A 173 -12.16 -3.34 -9.67
C VAL A 173 -13.61 -3.01 -9.29
N ILE A 174 -14.09 -3.50 -8.15
CA ILE A 174 -15.49 -3.27 -7.72
C ILE A 174 -15.78 -1.77 -7.49
N PRO A 175 -14.95 -1.01 -6.73
CA PRO A 175 -15.21 0.41 -6.49
C PRO A 175 -15.39 1.29 -7.75
N PRO A 176 -14.50 1.24 -8.76
CA PRO A 176 -14.70 2.04 -9.97
C PRO A 176 -15.93 1.63 -10.77
N LEU A 177 -16.29 0.35 -10.81
CA LEU A 177 -17.52 -0.11 -11.46
C LEU A 177 -18.78 0.41 -10.75
N VAL A 178 -18.81 0.36 -9.41
CA VAL A 178 -19.91 0.92 -8.62
C VAL A 178 -20.01 2.43 -8.83
N GLY A 179 -18.88 3.14 -8.84
CA GLY A 179 -18.82 4.57 -9.12
C GLY A 179 -19.36 4.92 -10.50
N TRP A 180 -18.93 4.20 -11.53
CA TRP A 180 -19.42 4.38 -12.90
C TRP A 180 -20.93 4.11 -13.02
N LEU A 181 -21.41 3.00 -12.46
CA LEU A 181 -22.85 2.67 -12.48
C LEU A 181 -23.68 3.75 -11.77
N ALA A 182 -23.19 4.29 -10.65
CA ALA A 182 -23.89 5.36 -9.95
C ALA A 182 -24.07 6.62 -10.81
N LEU A 183 -23.14 6.94 -11.71
CA LEU A 183 -23.23 8.09 -12.62
C LEU A 183 -24.27 7.91 -13.72
N LEU A 184 -24.65 6.67 -14.03
CA LEU A 184 -25.70 6.37 -15.01
C LEU A 184 -27.11 6.46 -14.40
N LEU A 185 -27.20 6.64 -13.08
CA LEU A 185 -28.46 6.71 -12.35
C LEU A 185 -28.86 8.17 -12.06
N LEU A 186 -30.15 8.36 -11.82
CA LEU A 186 -30.67 9.61 -11.26
C LEU A 186 -30.16 9.80 -9.82
N PRO A 187 -30.04 11.05 -9.33
CA PRO A 187 -29.51 11.33 -7.99
C PRO A 187 -30.14 10.55 -6.83
N TRP A 188 -31.46 10.34 -6.89
CA TRP A 188 -32.19 9.60 -5.87
C TRP A 188 -31.75 8.13 -5.76
N ALA A 189 -31.14 7.55 -6.80
CA ALA A 189 -30.62 6.18 -6.81
C ALA A 189 -29.07 6.14 -6.79
N GLY A 190 -28.41 7.06 -7.49
CA GLY A 190 -26.94 7.10 -7.59
C GLY A 190 -26.24 7.47 -6.29
N LEU A 191 -26.77 8.43 -5.52
CA LEU A 191 -26.21 8.80 -4.21
C LEU A 191 -26.28 7.63 -3.20
N PRO A 192 -27.42 6.92 -3.03
CA PRO A 192 -27.46 5.71 -2.21
C PRO A 192 -26.51 4.61 -2.71
N LEU A 193 -26.38 4.41 -4.03
CA LEU A 193 -25.45 3.41 -4.57
C LEU A 193 -24.00 3.75 -4.20
N LEU A 194 -23.59 5.02 -4.29
CA LEU A 194 -22.27 5.46 -3.84
C LEU A 194 -22.11 5.27 -2.34
N LEU A 195 -23.10 5.64 -1.53
CA LEU A 195 -23.09 5.42 -0.08
C LEU A 195 -22.83 3.94 0.25
N LEU A 196 -23.57 3.02 -0.39
CA LEU A 196 -23.38 1.59 -0.22
C LEU A 196 -22.03 1.12 -0.74
N GLY A 197 -21.53 1.70 -1.84
CA GLY A 197 -20.19 1.43 -2.37
C GLY A 197 -19.08 1.79 -1.39
N PHE A 198 -19.13 3.00 -0.81
CA PHE A 198 -18.18 3.43 0.22
C PHE A 198 -18.30 2.61 1.50
N LEU A 199 -19.52 2.31 1.95
CA LEU A 199 -19.75 1.47 3.14
C LEU A 199 -19.22 0.05 2.92
N GLY A 200 -19.53 -0.56 1.78
CA GLY A 200 -19.05 -1.88 1.40
C GLY A 200 -17.53 -1.93 1.31
N TRP A 201 -16.92 -0.93 0.70
CA TRP A 201 -15.47 -0.82 0.62
C TRP A 201 -14.82 -0.64 1.99
N TRP A 202 -15.38 0.21 2.84
CA TRP A 202 -14.89 0.43 4.20
C TRP A 202 -14.97 -0.84 5.07
N LEU A 203 -16.02 -1.66 4.90
CA LEU A 203 -16.13 -2.96 5.54
C LEU A 203 -15.14 -3.98 4.97
N TYR A 204 -14.89 -3.95 3.66
CA TYR A 204 -13.87 -4.76 3.01
C TYR A 204 -12.48 -4.40 3.55
N GLU A 205 -12.11 -3.11 3.58
CA GLU A 205 -10.83 -2.62 4.11
C GLU A 205 -10.63 -3.05 5.56
N ARG A 206 -11.66 -3.00 6.41
CA ARG A 206 -11.57 -3.47 7.81
C ARG A 206 -11.25 -4.96 7.94
N ARG A 207 -11.78 -5.79 7.04
CA ARG A 207 -11.48 -7.24 7.01
C ARG A 207 -10.12 -7.52 6.37
N ALA A 208 -9.79 -6.76 5.32
CA ALA A 208 -8.55 -6.90 4.58
C ALA A 208 -7.36 -6.24 5.29
N ALA A 209 -7.57 -5.36 6.26
CA ALA A 209 -6.51 -4.62 6.95
C ALA A 209 -5.43 -5.53 7.56
N GLY A 210 -5.84 -6.65 8.17
CA GLY A 210 -4.90 -7.64 8.70
C GLY A 210 -4.11 -8.37 7.61
N VAL A 211 -4.70 -8.55 6.42
CA VAL A 211 -4.06 -9.18 5.26
C VAL A 211 -3.13 -8.20 4.55
N LEU A 212 -3.53 -6.94 4.46
CA LEU A 212 -2.81 -5.85 3.81
C LEU A 212 -1.76 -5.19 4.71
N GLN A 213 -1.62 -5.67 5.95
CA GLN A 213 -0.62 -5.27 6.96
C GLN A 213 -0.34 -3.76 6.99
N LEU A 214 -1.34 -2.92 6.70
CA LEU A 214 -1.11 -1.49 6.52
C LEU A 214 -0.59 -0.85 7.80
N PRO A 215 0.22 0.22 7.75
CA PRO A 215 0.61 0.93 8.95
C PRO A 215 -0.62 1.44 9.70
N ASP A 216 -0.64 1.29 11.02
CA ASP A 216 -1.77 1.69 11.87
C ASP A 216 -2.22 3.14 11.63
N TRP A 217 -1.26 4.04 11.40
CA TRP A 217 -1.57 5.44 11.14
C TRP A 217 -2.37 5.66 9.85
N TYR A 218 -2.08 4.86 8.82
CA TYR A 218 -2.74 4.97 7.52
C TYR A 218 -4.11 4.31 7.59
N GLN A 219 -4.22 3.18 8.29
CA GLN A 219 -5.51 2.55 8.58
C GLN A 219 -6.44 3.51 9.33
N GLN A 220 -5.94 4.17 10.38
CA GLN A 220 -6.71 5.15 11.15
C GLN A 220 -7.11 6.37 10.31
N LEU A 221 -6.22 6.87 9.45
CA LEU A 221 -6.52 7.95 8.52
C LEU A 221 -7.67 7.56 7.59
N ARG A 222 -7.56 6.43 6.89
CA ARG A 222 -8.60 5.92 5.99
C ARG A 222 -9.91 5.69 6.71
N PHE A 223 -9.87 5.12 7.91
CA PHE A 223 -11.05 4.88 8.73
C PHE A 223 -11.84 6.16 8.99
N ARG A 224 -11.16 7.24 9.41
CA ARG A 224 -11.79 8.53 9.67
C ARG A 224 -12.35 9.16 8.39
N LEU A 225 -11.58 9.16 7.31
CA LEU A 225 -11.99 9.78 6.05
C LEU A 225 -13.21 9.08 5.44
N SER A 226 -13.18 7.74 5.35
CA SER A 226 -14.30 6.96 4.84
C SER A 226 -15.55 7.15 5.70
N GLY A 227 -15.40 7.20 7.03
CA GLY A 227 -16.51 7.52 7.93
C GLY A 227 -17.14 8.88 7.65
N VAL A 228 -16.34 9.92 7.46
CA VAL A 228 -16.84 11.27 7.13
C VAL A 228 -17.52 11.28 5.75
N VAL A 229 -16.95 10.66 4.73
CA VAL A 229 -17.56 10.58 3.39
C VAL A 229 -18.90 9.84 3.43
N ILE A 230 -18.98 8.72 4.15
CA ILE A 230 -20.23 7.96 4.34
C ILE A 230 -21.31 8.84 4.99
N LEU A 231 -20.97 9.59 6.04
CA LEU A 231 -21.91 10.50 6.70
C LEU A 231 -22.39 11.62 5.75
N LEU A 232 -21.47 12.21 4.99
CA LEU A 232 -21.78 13.25 4.02
C LEU A 232 -22.69 12.74 2.89
N LEU A 233 -22.43 11.55 2.37
CA LEU A 233 -23.26 10.92 1.34
C LEU A 233 -24.62 10.48 1.89
N ALA A 234 -24.69 10.02 3.14
CA ALA A 234 -25.95 9.71 3.80
C ALA A 234 -26.82 10.96 3.96
N LEU A 235 -26.22 12.08 4.35
CA LEU A 235 -26.92 13.36 4.45
C LEU A 235 -27.43 13.86 3.10
N ALA A 236 -26.61 13.78 2.05
CA ALA A 236 -27.03 14.13 0.69
C ALA A 236 -28.17 13.22 0.19
N THR A 237 -28.06 11.92 0.43
CA THR A 237 -29.09 10.93 0.05
C THR A 237 -30.42 11.25 0.74
N LEU A 238 -30.39 11.45 2.06
CA LEU A 238 -31.58 11.81 2.84
C LEU A 238 -32.19 13.12 2.33
N ARG A 239 -31.36 14.13 2.06
CA ARG A 239 -31.80 15.43 1.55
C ARG A 239 -32.53 15.32 0.22
N VAL A 240 -32.09 14.45 -0.68
CA VAL A 240 -32.72 14.22 -1.99
C VAL A 240 -34.00 13.40 -1.88
N TRP A 241 -34.11 12.49 -0.90
CA TRP A 241 -35.32 11.67 -0.70
C TRP A 241 -36.45 12.39 0.02
N VAL A 242 -36.13 13.33 0.91
CA VAL A 242 -37.12 14.08 1.71
C VAL A 242 -37.62 15.35 1.00
N ALA A 243 -36.94 15.76 -0.08
CA ALA A 243 -37.34 16.91 -0.90
C ALA A 243 -38.53 16.58 -1.78
#